data_AF-A0A839N2R2-F1
#
_entry.id   AF-A0A839N2R2-F1
#
_cell.length_a   1.000
_cell.length_b   1.000
_cell.length_c   1.000
_cell.angle_alpha   90.00
_cell.angle_beta   90.00
_cell.angle_gamma   90.00
#
_symmetry.space_group_name_H-M   'P 1'
#
loop_
_entity.id
_entity.type
_entity.pdbx_description
1 polymer ?
#
loop_
_entity_poly.entity_id
_entity_poly.type
_entity_poly.pdbx_seq_one_letter_code
_entity_poly.pdbx_strand_id
1 'polypeptide(L)'
;MKTESTQAMCGDGSPVAVDDGIAICSPSAAYLPACWKSTDSTALCLRNATDKVLVRLPYTGAWGNPTKPSVTSPLNMRLADGDRCQIRVGGAWGTVPEHPDWLGFASCTKDGDVFGPASGDGIDRSTKSWTATLYNERTQKLSTQHVAVAYLVGTAP
;
A
#
# COMPACT_ATOMS: atom_id res chain seq x y z
N MET A 1 -17.16 -9.69 6.98
CA MET A 1 -17.16 -8.25 6.66
C MET A 1 -17.45 -7.48 7.93
N LYS A 2 -16.67 -6.44 8.24
CA LYS A 2 -16.89 -5.55 9.41
C LYS A 2 -17.53 -4.24 8.92
N THR A 3 -18.43 -3.62 9.69
CA THR A 3 -19.02 -2.32 9.34
C THR A 3 -18.45 -1.23 10.24
N GLU A 4 -18.10 -0.08 9.67
CA GLU A 4 -17.59 1.09 10.40
C GLU A 4 -18.42 2.34 10.08
N SER A 5 -18.49 3.27 11.04
CA SER A 5 -19.23 4.55 10.90
C SER A 5 -18.39 5.69 10.36
N THR A 6 -17.08 5.50 10.22
CA THR A 6 -16.16 6.50 9.65
C THR A 6 -16.52 6.76 8.20
N GLN A 7 -16.75 8.02 7.84
CA GLN A 7 -16.95 8.42 6.45
C GLN A 7 -15.62 8.49 5.71
N ALA A 8 -15.58 7.91 4.51
CA ALA A 8 -14.44 8.03 3.61
C ALA A 8 -14.75 8.88 2.39
N MET A 9 -13.71 9.46 1.78
CA MET A 9 -13.79 10.04 0.44
C MET A 9 -12.96 9.16 -0.50
N CYS A 10 -13.57 8.71 -1.58
CA CYS A 10 -12.97 7.76 -2.52
C CYS A 10 -13.05 8.33 -3.94
N GLY A 11 -12.00 8.14 -4.74
CA GLY A 11 -12.06 8.59 -6.13
C GLY A 11 -10.78 8.40 -6.92
N ASP A 12 -9.63 8.41 -6.26
CA ASP A 12 -8.34 8.23 -6.90
C ASP A 12 -8.00 6.75 -7.08
N GLY A 13 -7.25 6.45 -8.15
CA GLY A 13 -6.73 5.11 -8.43
C GLY A 13 -5.86 4.60 -7.30
N SER A 14 -6.11 3.36 -6.85
CA SER A 14 -5.28 2.74 -5.82
C SER A 14 -3.89 2.36 -6.37
N PRO A 15 -2.80 2.66 -5.65
CA PRO A 15 -1.45 2.22 -6.05
C PRO A 15 -1.27 0.69 -6.03
N VAL A 16 -2.15 -0.03 -5.34
CA VAL A 16 -2.09 -1.51 -5.22
C VAL A 16 -3.00 -2.25 -6.20
N ALA A 17 -3.69 -1.51 -7.06
CA ALA A 17 -4.65 -2.05 -8.02
C ALA A 17 -3.97 -2.69 -9.23
N VAL A 18 -4.43 -3.87 -9.63
CA VAL A 18 -4.13 -4.49 -10.94
C VAL A 18 -5.28 -4.35 -11.94
N ASP A 19 -6.44 -3.90 -11.47
CA ASP A 19 -7.67 -3.67 -12.24
C ASP A 19 -8.20 -2.24 -12.00
N ASP A 20 -8.92 -1.69 -12.97
CA ASP A 20 -9.66 -0.44 -12.79
C ASP A 20 -10.81 -0.63 -11.78
N GLY A 21 -11.34 0.47 -11.26
CA GLY A 21 -12.45 0.44 -10.29
C GLY A 21 -12.02 0.29 -8.83
N ILE A 22 -10.73 0.10 -8.55
CA ILE A 22 -10.16 -0.02 -7.21
C ILE A 22 -9.61 1.35 -6.76
N ALA A 23 -10.26 1.95 -5.77
CA ALA A 23 -9.89 3.26 -5.25
C ALA A 23 -9.00 3.17 -4.01
N ILE A 24 -8.12 4.16 -3.84
CA ILE A 24 -7.61 4.53 -2.52
C ILE A 24 -8.61 5.52 -1.89
N CYS A 25 -8.85 5.41 -0.59
CA CYS A 25 -9.78 6.29 0.11
C CYS A 25 -9.12 7.05 1.26
N SER A 26 -9.61 8.27 1.51
CA SER A 26 -9.21 9.14 2.59
C SER A 26 -10.26 9.12 3.73
N PRO A 27 -9.91 9.53 4.97
CA PRO A 27 -8.59 10.01 5.40
C PRO A 27 -7.56 8.87 5.43
N SER A 28 -6.28 9.19 5.19
CA SER A 28 -5.22 8.18 5.22
C SER A 28 -5.08 7.47 6.57
N ALA A 29 -5.50 8.12 7.67
CA ALA A 29 -5.58 7.53 9.00
C ALA A 29 -6.56 6.34 9.09
N ALA A 30 -7.57 6.26 8.22
CA ALA A 30 -8.48 5.11 8.13
C ALA A 30 -7.84 3.90 7.43
N TYR A 31 -6.64 4.09 6.85
CA TYR A 31 -5.82 3.07 6.21
C TYR A 31 -6.61 2.24 5.19
N LEU A 32 -7.03 2.89 4.11
CA LEU A 32 -7.92 2.33 3.08
C LEU A 32 -7.22 2.27 1.71
N PRO A 33 -6.20 1.41 1.55
CA PRO A 33 -5.38 1.37 0.33
C PRO A 33 -6.13 0.85 -0.89
N ALA A 34 -7.11 -0.03 -0.71
CA ALA A 34 -7.87 -0.64 -1.81
C ALA A 34 -9.35 -0.77 -1.46
N CYS A 35 -10.20 -0.13 -2.25
CA CYS A 35 -11.64 -0.07 -2.01
C CYS A 35 -12.45 -0.20 -3.29
N TRP A 36 -13.59 -0.88 -3.20
CA TRP A 36 -14.58 -1.02 -4.26
C TRP A 36 -15.86 -0.31 -3.89
N LYS A 37 -16.51 0.29 -4.89
CA LYS A 37 -17.85 0.84 -4.75
C LYS A 37 -18.83 -0.28 -4.42
N SER A 38 -19.72 -0.05 -3.47
CA SER A 38 -20.81 -0.95 -3.14
C SER A 38 -22.16 -0.23 -3.21
N THR A 39 -23.22 -0.89 -2.74
CA THR A 39 -24.57 -0.31 -2.69
C THR A 39 -24.66 0.74 -1.58
N ASP A 40 -25.73 1.55 -1.63
CA ASP A 40 -26.15 2.43 -0.52
C ASP A 40 -25.08 3.42 -0.05
N SER A 41 -24.29 3.96 -1.00
CA SER A 41 -23.17 4.88 -0.72
C SER A 41 -22.14 4.29 0.26
N THR A 42 -21.90 2.98 0.15
CA THR A 42 -20.85 2.30 0.92
C THR A 42 -19.69 1.84 0.03
N ALA A 43 -18.53 1.70 0.65
CA ALA A 43 -17.33 1.13 0.05
C ALA A 43 -16.99 -0.19 0.76
N LEU A 44 -16.46 -1.16 0.03
CA LEU A 44 -15.81 -2.34 0.59
C LEU A 44 -14.31 -2.13 0.49
N CYS A 45 -13.58 -2.17 1.59
CA CYS A 45 -12.16 -1.87 1.62
C CYS A 45 -11.35 -3.02 2.19
N LEU A 46 -10.29 -3.39 1.48
CA LEU A 46 -9.26 -4.33 1.92
C LEU A 46 -8.10 -3.53 2.50
N ARG A 47 -7.85 -3.71 3.80
CA ARG A 47 -6.72 -3.08 4.49
C ARG A 47 -5.46 -3.93 4.44
N ASN A 48 -5.62 -5.25 4.53
CA ASN A 48 -4.52 -6.20 4.63
C ASN A 48 -4.85 -7.44 3.78
N ALA A 49 -3.98 -7.77 2.83
CA ALA A 49 -4.12 -8.91 1.95
C ALA A 49 -4.00 -10.26 2.68
N THR A 50 -3.32 -10.32 3.83
CA THR A 50 -3.14 -11.59 4.57
C THR A 50 -4.38 -11.98 5.36
N ASP A 51 -5.12 -10.99 5.85
CA ASP A 51 -6.26 -11.22 6.75
C ASP A 51 -7.53 -11.59 5.96
N LYS A 52 -7.58 -11.23 4.67
CA LYS A 52 -8.72 -11.49 3.76
C LYS A 52 -10.06 -10.99 4.31
N VAL A 53 -10.04 -9.89 5.05
CA VAL A 53 -11.24 -9.24 5.60
C VAL A 53 -11.50 -7.92 4.88
N LEU A 54 -12.72 -7.77 4.37
CA LEU A 54 -13.26 -6.50 3.90
C LEU A 54 -13.97 -5.75 5.03
N VAL A 55 -13.72 -4.45 5.08
CA VAL A 55 -14.46 -3.49 5.89
C VAL A 55 -15.45 -2.75 5.00
N ARG A 56 -16.70 -2.67 5.42
CA ARG A 56 -17.73 -1.85 4.81
C ARG A 56 -17.82 -0.53 5.56
N LEU A 57 -17.80 0.58 4.85
CA LEU A 57 -17.96 1.91 5.44
C LEU A 57 -18.74 2.82 4.51
N PRO A 58 -19.46 3.83 5.05
CA PRO A 58 -20.06 4.86 4.23
C PRO A 58 -18.98 5.71 3.55
N TYR A 59 -19.22 6.15 2.32
CA TYR A 59 -18.42 7.18 1.67
C TYR A 59 -19.28 8.40 1.35
N THR A 60 -18.65 9.56 1.24
CA THR A 60 -19.29 10.81 0.84
C THR A 60 -18.70 11.33 -0.48
N GLY A 61 -19.46 12.20 -1.15
CA GLY A 61 -19.07 12.73 -2.45
C GLY A 61 -19.32 11.76 -3.61
N ALA A 62 -18.78 12.10 -4.78
CA ALA A 62 -18.87 11.25 -5.95
C ALA A 62 -17.83 10.12 -5.88
N TRP A 63 -18.23 8.91 -6.26
CA TRP A 63 -17.26 7.86 -6.54
C TRP A 63 -16.63 8.15 -7.90
N GLY A 64 -15.33 8.43 -7.93
CA GLY A 64 -14.58 8.67 -9.16
C GLY A 64 -14.56 7.47 -10.12
N ASN A 65 -13.79 7.56 -11.19
CA ASN A 65 -13.51 6.42 -12.08
C ASN A 65 -12.05 6.00 -11.92
N PRO A 66 -11.67 5.36 -10.80
CA PRO A 66 -10.28 5.05 -10.49
C PRO A 66 -9.70 4.10 -11.54
N THR A 67 -8.58 4.48 -12.14
CA THR A 67 -7.82 3.64 -13.07
C THR A 67 -6.63 3.02 -12.35
N LYS A 68 -6.22 1.83 -12.78
CA LYS A 68 -5.00 1.20 -12.26
C LYS A 68 -3.75 1.98 -12.66
N PRO A 69 -2.68 1.95 -11.84
CA PRO A 69 -1.40 2.52 -12.21
C PRO A 69 -0.71 1.68 -13.30
N SER A 70 0.27 2.28 -13.99
CA SER A 70 1.15 1.57 -14.93
C SER A 70 2.07 0.57 -14.24
N VAL A 71 2.43 0.84 -12.98
CA VAL A 71 3.22 -0.04 -12.11
C VAL A 71 2.49 -0.18 -10.78
N THR A 72 2.13 -1.41 -10.42
CA THR A 72 1.40 -1.71 -9.19
C THR A 72 2.35 -1.96 -8.03
N SER A 73 2.08 -1.32 -6.90
CA SER A 73 2.77 -1.58 -5.62
C SER A 73 2.11 -2.72 -4.84
N PRO A 74 2.86 -3.54 -4.10
CA PRO A 74 2.26 -4.56 -3.23
C PRO A 74 1.48 -3.93 -2.07
N LEU A 75 0.26 -4.41 -1.81
CA LEU A 75 -0.47 -4.08 -0.58
C LEU A 75 0.24 -4.64 0.65
N ASN A 76 0.67 -5.90 0.54
CA ASN A 76 1.53 -6.56 1.51
C ASN A 76 2.70 -7.20 0.77
N MET A 77 3.79 -7.37 1.50
CA MET A 77 4.97 -8.06 1.02
C MET A 77 5.55 -8.95 2.11
N ARG A 78 6.19 -10.05 1.71
CA ARG A 78 7.07 -10.82 2.59
C ARG A 78 8.46 -10.86 1.97
N LEU A 79 9.45 -10.47 2.75
CA LEU A 79 10.86 -10.51 2.38
C LEU A 79 11.44 -11.91 2.58
N ALA A 80 12.60 -12.19 2.00
CA ALA A 80 13.23 -13.51 2.04
C ALA A 80 13.67 -13.95 3.45
N ASP A 81 13.97 -13.00 4.34
CA ASP A 81 14.20 -13.22 5.77
C ASP A 81 12.91 -13.41 6.60
N GLY A 82 11.76 -13.35 5.93
CA GLY A 82 10.43 -13.51 6.52
C GLY A 82 9.87 -12.25 7.15
N ASP A 83 10.51 -11.08 7.04
CA ASP A 83 9.90 -9.81 7.42
C ASP A 83 8.64 -9.54 6.58
N ARG A 84 7.64 -8.92 7.20
CA ARG A 84 6.35 -8.63 6.58
C ARG A 84 6.21 -7.13 6.48
N CYS A 85 5.94 -6.68 5.26
CA CYS A 85 5.76 -5.26 4.97
C CYS A 85 4.33 -4.99 4.50
N GLN A 86 3.86 -3.77 4.73
CA GLN A 86 2.55 -3.30 4.30
C GLN A 86 2.66 -1.89 3.74
N ILE A 87 1.95 -1.62 2.63
CA ILE A 87 2.03 -0.32 1.96
C ILE A 87 1.74 0.84 2.90
N ARG A 88 2.41 1.96 2.69
CA ARG A 88 2.12 3.19 3.39
C ARG A 88 0.94 3.91 2.72
N VAL A 89 -0.08 4.23 3.51
CA VAL A 89 -1.23 5.05 3.07
C VAL A 89 -1.16 6.47 3.65
N GLY A 90 -0.39 6.68 4.73
CA GLY A 90 -0.23 7.98 5.38
C GLY A 90 0.77 7.95 6.53
N GLY A 91 0.63 8.91 7.45
CA GLY A 91 1.50 9.09 8.61
C GLY A 91 2.77 9.91 8.32
N ALA A 92 3.38 10.41 9.39
CA ALA A 92 4.70 11.03 9.37
C ALA A 92 5.78 9.94 9.37
N TRP A 93 6.81 10.13 8.55
CA TRP A 93 7.89 9.18 8.32
C TRP A 93 9.22 9.93 8.37
N GLY A 94 10.28 9.24 8.80
CA GLY A 94 11.62 9.81 8.80
C GLY A 94 12.17 10.00 7.39
N THR A 95 13.39 10.52 7.34
CA THR A 95 14.18 10.66 6.12
C THR A 95 15.39 9.74 6.18
N VAL A 96 15.88 9.33 5.01
CA VAL A 96 17.17 8.65 4.89
C VAL A 96 18.25 9.73 4.77
N PRO A 97 19.18 9.91 5.71
CA PRO A 97 20.14 11.01 5.66
C PRO A 97 21.02 11.02 4.41
N GLU A 98 21.39 9.84 3.92
CA GLU A 98 22.17 9.65 2.70
C GLU A 98 21.37 9.94 1.42
N HIS A 99 20.02 9.93 1.52
CA HIS A 99 19.08 10.14 0.42
C HIS A 99 17.87 10.96 0.90
N PRO A 100 18.03 12.27 1.15
CA PRO A 100 17.00 13.08 1.82
C PRO A 100 15.73 13.29 0.97
N ASP A 101 15.79 12.99 -0.32
CA ASP A 101 14.68 13.05 -1.27
C ASP A 101 13.88 11.73 -1.36
N TRP A 102 14.33 10.67 -0.68
CA TRP A 102 13.62 9.40 -0.65
C TRP A 102 12.35 9.45 0.21
N LEU A 103 11.35 8.68 -0.22
CA LEU A 103 10.08 8.53 0.46
C LEU A 103 9.96 7.13 1.06
N GLY A 104 9.30 7.01 2.20
CA GLY A 104 8.87 5.73 2.75
C GLY A 104 7.64 5.19 2.03
N PHE A 105 7.66 3.92 1.64
CA PHE A 105 6.65 3.27 0.80
C PHE A 105 5.92 2.11 1.46
N ALA A 106 6.57 1.37 2.35
CA ALA A 106 5.94 0.28 3.07
C ALA A 106 6.59 0.10 4.44
N SER A 107 5.78 -0.13 5.48
CA SER A 107 6.32 -0.39 6.82
C SER A 107 6.52 -1.87 7.03
N CYS A 108 7.65 -2.27 7.61
CA CYS A 108 7.95 -3.66 7.90
C CYS A 108 8.05 -3.92 9.42
N THR A 109 7.95 -5.19 9.81
CA THR A 109 7.84 -5.57 11.22
C THR A 109 9.16 -5.73 11.95
N LYS A 110 10.30 -5.84 11.25
CA LYS A 110 11.59 -6.16 11.87
C LYS A 110 12.70 -5.17 11.52
N ASP A 111 13.16 -5.20 10.27
CA ASP A 111 14.55 -4.83 9.94
C ASP A 111 14.70 -3.45 9.31
N GLY A 112 13.59 -2.71 9.18
CA GLY A 112 13.52 -1.38 8.62
C GLY A 112 12.33 -1.26 7.68
N ASP A 113 11.97 -0.04 7.30
CA ASP A 113 10.88 0.18 6.38
C ASP A 113 11.40 0.36 4.95
N VAL A 114 10.54 0.16 3.95
CA VAL A 114 10.91 0.30 2.53
C VAL A 114 10.98 1.78 2.16
N PHE A 115 12.12 2.21 1.63
CA PHE A 115 12.36 3.56 1.12
C PHE A 115 12.87 3.54 -0.33
N GLY A 116 12.67 4.63 -1.04
CA GLY A 116 13.23 4.81 -2.37
C GLY A 116 12.93 6.17 -3.00
N PRO A 117 13.32 6.39 -4.26
CA PRO A 117 13.01 7.63 -4.97
C PRO A 117 11.50 7.76 -5.23
N ALA A 118 11.01 9.01 -5.27
CA ALA A 118 9.59 9.33 -5.48
C ALA A 118 9.00 8.82 -6.82
N SER A 119 9.84 8.44 -7.77
CA SER A 119 9.43 7.88 -9.07
C SER A 119 9.01 6.40 -9.02
N GLY A 120 9.18 5.73 -7.88
CA GLY A 120 8.88 4.31 -7.71
C GLY A 120 8.20 4.01 -6.38
N ASP A 121 8.46 2.81 -5.85
CA ASP A 121 7.91 2.33 -4.58
C ASP A 121 8.94 1.63 -3.69
N GLY A 122 10.23 1.94 -3.92
CA GLY A 122 11.35 1.33 -3.19
C GLY A 122 11.61 -0.14 -3.55
N ILE A 123 10.99 -0.66 -4.61
CA ILE A 123 11.17 -2.02 -5.11
C ILE A 123 11.81 -1.99 -6.50
N ASP A 124 12.99 -2.58 -6.65
CA ASP A 124 13.64 -2.83 -7.94
C ASP A 124 13.07 -4.11 -8.57
N ARG A 125 12.56 -3.97 -9.80
CA ARG A 125 11.95 -5.04 -10.62
C ARG A 125 12.69 -5.27 -11.94
N SER A 126 13.91 -4.72 -12.08
CA SER A 126 14.72 -4.82 -13.30
C SER A 126 15.16 -6.26 -13.61
N THR A 127 15.16 -7.14 -12.61
CA THR A 127 15.46 -8.57 -12.75
C THR A 127 14.27 -9.45 -12.34
N LYS A 128 14.36 -10.75 -12.62
CA LYS A 128 13.34 -11.72 -12.19
C LYS A 128 13.19 -11.84 -10.67
N SER A 129 14.22 -11.49 -9.91
CA SER A 129 14.19 -11.50 -8.44
C SER A 129 14.09 -10.06 -7.96
N TRP A 130 12.88 -9.65 -7.55
CA TRP A 130 12.66 -8.30 -7.05
C TRP A 130 13.39 -8.10 -5.72
N THR A 131 13.85 -6.88 -5.49
CA THR A 131 14.47 -6.47 -4.25
C THR A 131 13.82 -5.20 -3.73
N ALA A 132 13.79 -5.05 -2.40
CA ALA A 132 13.33 -3.84 -1.73
C ALA A 132 14.52 -3.19 -1.00
N THR A 133 14.61 -1.86 -1.07
CA THR A 133 15.56 -1.09 -0.28
C THR A 133 14.94 -0.75 1.06
N LEU A 134 15.56 -1.21 2.14
CA LEU A 134 15.12 -0.96 3.50
C LEU A 134 16.00 0.08 4.17
N TYR A 135 15.39 0.96 4.94
CA TYR A 135 16.09 1.84 5.87
C TYR A 135 15.70 1.50 7.31
N ASN A 136 16.72 1.18 8.12
CA ASN A 136 16.55 0.99 9.54
C ASN A 136 16.90 2.29 10.27
N GLU A 137 15.89 3.02 10.75
CA GLU A 137 16.09 4.31 11.44
C GLU A 137 16.92 4.15 12.72
N ARG A 138 16.82 3.03 13.44
CA ARG A 138 17.53 2.81 14.71
C ARG A 138 19.03 2.63 14.50
N THR A 139 19.41 1.87 13.48
CA THR A 139 20.82 1.67 13.15
C THR A 139 21.34 2.67 12.13
N GLN A 140 20.46 3.49 11.55
CA GLN A 140 20.71 4.40 10.45
C GLN A 140 21.38 3.73 9.25
N LYS A 141 20.93 2.51 8.89
CA LYS A 141 21.54 1.72 7.81
C LYS A 141 20.55 1.39 6.72
N LEU A 142 21.03 1.48 5.49
CA LEU A 142 20.37 0.90 4.34
C LEU A 142 20.72 -0.59 4.20
N SER A 143 19.76 -1.36 3.72
CA SER A 143 19.97 -2.73 3.30
C SER A 143 19.07 -3.07 2.12
N THR A 144 19.38 -4.16 1.42
CA THR A 144 18.58 -4.67 0.32
C THR A 144 18.10 -6.06 0.69
N GLN A 145 16.80 -6.31 0.53
CA GLN A 145 16.20 -7.61 0.77
C GLN A 145 15.43 -8.11 -0.43
N HIS A 146 15.52 -9.41 -0.70
CA HIS A 146 14.73 -10.03 -1.75
C HIS A 146 13.26 -10.08 -1.37
N VAL A 147 12.40 -9.82 -2.33
CA VAL A 147 10.95 -9.98 -2.19
C VAL A 147 10.61 -11.44 -2.44
N ALA A 148 10.15 -12.15 -1.41
CA ALA A 148 9.74 -13.54 -1.52
C ALA A 148 8.28 -13.68 -1.96
N VAL A 149 7.40 -12.78 -1.50
CA VAL A 149 5.97 -12.75 -1.86
C VAL A 149 5.52 -11.30 -1.97
N ALA A 150 4.78 -10.98 -3.03
CA ALA A 150 4.08 -9.71 -3.20
C ALA A 150 2.58 -9.97 -3.36
N TYR A 151 1.75 -9.27 -2.58
CA TYR A 151 0.30 -9.35 -2.67
C TYR A 151 -0.24 -8.14 -3.41
N LEU A 152 -0.76 -8.37 -4.62
CA LEU A 152 -1.42 -7.37 -5.45
C LEU A 152 -2.94 -7.51 -5.34
N VAL A 153 -3.68 -6.44 -5.61
CA VAL A 153 -5.14 -6.42 -5.39
C VAL A 153 -5.87 -6.25 -6.71
N GLY A 154 -6.70 -7.24 -7.04
CA GLY A 154 -7.58 -7.24 -8.21
C GLY A 154 -9.02 -7.52 -7.82
N THR A 155 -9.92 -7.40 -8.80
CA THR A 155 -11.34 -7.75 -8.67
C THR A 155 -11.53 -9.19 -9.12
N ALA A 156 -12.27 -9.98 -8.35
CA ALA A 156 -12.61 -11.34 -8.75
C ALA A 156 -13.51 -11.32 -10.00
N PRO A 157 -13.32 -12.26 -10.95
CA PRO A 157 -14.16 -12.38 -12.14
C PRO A 157 -15.60 -12.80 -11.82
#